data_AF-A0A9D7MAG4-F1
#
_entry.id   AF-A0A9D7MAG4-F1
#
_cell.length_a   1.000
_cell.length_b   1.000
_cell.length_c   1.000
_cell.angle_alpha   90.00
_cell.angle_beta   90.00
_cell.angle_gamma   90.00
#
_symmetry.space_group_name_H-M   'P 1'
#
loop_
_entity.id
_entity.type
_entity.pdbx_description
1 polymer ?
#
loop_
_entity_poly.entity_id
_entity_poly.type
_entity_poly.pdbx_seq_one_letter_code
_entity_poly.pdbx_strand_id
1 'polypeptide(L)'
;MAFWKTFYPTGKISDEITYVNGLKEGPIKRYFTNGSIKVDGRYKADTFEGTIVHFHMNGKPYIKGQYKNGLKEGEWLYLNENGVRDSSETYRYGALKLQ
;
A
#
# COMPACT_ATOMS: atom_id res chain seq x y z
N MET A 1 16.36 -15.16 2.77
CA MET A 1 15.48 -14.03 3.14
C MET A 1 16.35 -12.82 3.38
N ALA A 2 16.00 -11.66 2.82
CA ALA A 2 16.73 -10.43 3.00
C ALA A 2 15.75 -9.29 3.33
N PHE A 3 16.14 -8.39 4.22
CA PHE A 3 15.37 -7.21 4.56
C PHE A 3 16.12 -5.98 4.08
N TRP A 4 15.49 -5.22 3.19
CA TRP A 4 16.10 -4.07 2.55
C TRP A 4 15.44 -2.78 3.02
N LYS A 5 16.30 -1.82 3.35
CA LYS A 5 15.92 -0.43 3.56
C LYS A 5 16.46 0.40 2.42
N THR A 6 15.59 1.18 1.79
CA THR A 6 15.98 2.25 0.87
C THR A 6 15.86 3.58 1.58
N PHE A 7 16.64 4.55 1.13
CA PHE A 7 16.74 5.86 1.78
C PHE A 7 16.55 6.96 0.75
N TYR A 8 15.91 8.04 1.19
CA TYR A 8 15.91 9.32 0.48
C TYR A 8 17.34 9.90 0.44
N PRO A 9 17.62 10.85 -0.47
CA PRO A 9 18.90 11.58 -0.49
C PRO A 9 19.25 12.25 0.84
N THR A 10 18.25 12.54 1.67
CA THR A 10 18.41 13.11 3.02
C THR A 10 18.88 12.09 4.06
N GLY A 11 19.02 10.80 3.71
CA GLY A 11 19.36 9.71 4.63
C GLY A 11 18.20 9.16 5.44
N LYS A 12 16.98 9.70 5.30
CA LYS A 12 15.77 9.15 5.93
C LYS A 12 15.28 7.92 5.16
N ILE A 13 14.73 6.93 5.87
CA ILE A 13 14.17 5.72 5.25
C ILE A 13 13.03 6.11 4.30
N SER A 14 13.04 5.55 3.09
CA SER A 14 11.96 5.68 2.11
C SER A 14 11.10 4.43 2.04
N ASP A 15 11.70 3.23 2.10
CA ASP A 15 10.98 1.97 2.04
C ASP A 15 11.65 0.89 2.90
N GLU A 16 10.82 -0.01 3.42
CA GLU A 16 11.21 -1.23 4.11
C GLU A 16 10.53 -2.42 3.42
N ILE A 17 11.32 -3.28 2.79
CA ILE A 17 10.84 -4.36 1.93
C ILE A 17 11.56 -5.67 2.29
N THR A 18 10.81 -6.75 2.41
CA THR A 18 11.35 -8.09 2.57
C THR A 18 11.44 -8.79 1.21
N TYR A 19 12.54 -9.51 0.98
CA TYR A 19 12.79 -10.32 -0.20
C TYR A 19 13.03 -11.79 0.18
N VAL A 20 12.40 -12.70 -0.56
CA VAL A 20 12.60 -14.15 -0.47
C VAL A 20 12.91 -14.66 -1.89
N ASN A 21 14.05 -15.33 -2.05
CA ASN A 21 14.53 -15.84 -3.34
C ASN A 21 14.59 -14.77 -4.46
N GLY A 22 14.95 -13.54 -4.09
CA GLY A 22 15.04 -12.40 -5.03
C GLY A 22 13.72 -11.69 -5.31
N LEU A 23 12.58 -12.22 -4.85
CA LEU A 23 11.25 -11.63 -5.04
C LEU A 23 10.80 -10.89 -3.78
N LYS A 24 10.05 -9.79 -3.92
CA LYS A 24 9.40 -9.11 -2.79
C LYS A 24 8.37 -10.04 -2.17
N GLU A 25 8.46 -10.23 -0.87
CA GLU A 25 7.63 -11.19 -0.13
C GLU A 25 7.43 -10.69 1.30
N GLY A 26 6.19 -10.58 1.75
CA GLY A 26 5.87 -10.13 3.10
C GLY A 26 5.61 -8.62 3.21
N PRO A 27 5.64 -8.07 4.43
CA PRO A 27 5.19 -6.71 4.70
C PRO A 27 6.07 -5.67 3.98
N ILE A 28 5.43 -4.59 3.58
CA ILE A 28 6.04 -3.41 2.96
C ILE A 28 5.55 -2.17 3.69
N LYS A 29 6.49 -1.31 4.08
CA LYS A 29 6.19 0.06 4.50
C LYS A 29 6.94 1.04 3.60
N ARG A 30 6.24 2.05 3.10
CA ARG A 30 6.86 3.22 2.47
C ARG A 30 6.61 4.43 3.34
N TYR A 31 7.54 5.36 3.35
CA TYR A 31 7.51 6.55 4.18
C TYR A 31 7.45 7.80 3.30
N PHE A 32 7.02 8.92 3.86
CA PHE A 32 7.23 10.25 3.31
C PHE A 32 8.59 10.79 3.77
N THR A 33 9.04 11.90 3.19
CA THR A 33 10.31 12.57 3.57
C THR A 33 10.32 13.12 5.01
N ASN A 34 9.15 13.28 5.65
CA ASN A 34 9.07 13.59 7.08
C ASN A 34 9.15 12.34 7.99
N GLY A 35 9.17 11.12 7.43
CA GLY A 35 9.19 9.86 8.17
C GLY A 35 7.80 9.30 8.51
N SER A 36 6.70 10.00 8.18
CA SER A 36 5.35 9.44 8.32
C SER A 36 5.12 8.32 7.30
N ILE A 37 4.26 7.35 7.63
CA ILE A 37 3.94 6.24 6.73
C ILE A 37 3.17 6.81 5.52
N LYS A 38 3.58 6.41 4.33
CA LYS A 38 2.95 6.69 3.04
C LYS A 38 2.13 5.51 2.53
N VAL A 39 2.67 4.30 2.69
CA VAL A 39 2.01 3.05 2.29
C VAL A 39 2.28 1.99 3.34
N ASP A 40 1.24 1.26 3.72
CA ASP A 40 1.34 0.01 4.49
C ASP A 40 0.62 -1.10 3.72
N GLY A 41 1.27 -2.25 3.55
CA GLY A 41 0.71 -3.38 2.82
C GLY A 41 1.63 -4.59 2.81
N ARG A 42 1.40 -5.48 1.84
CA ARG A 42 2.16 -6.73 1.70
C ARG A 42 2.39 -7.10 0.25
N TYR A 43 3.58 -7.65 -0.04
CA TYR A 43 3.90 -8.34 -1.28
C TYR A 43 3.80 -9.86 -1.13
N LYS A 44 3.50 -10.54 -2.23
CA LYS A 44 3.64 -11.98 -2.44
C LYS A 44 4.20 -12.19 -3.84
N ALA A 45 5.40 -12.76 -3.93
CA ALA A 45 6.11 -12.96 -5.19
C ALA A 45 6.04 -11.74 -6.15
N ASP A 46 6.55 -10.59 -5.70
CA ASP A 46 6.58 -9.30 -6.43
C ASP A 46 5.24 -8.61 -6.71
N THR A 47 4.10 -9.23 -6.37
CA THR A 47 2.77 -8.64 -6.53
C THR A 47 2.17 -8.23 -5.20
N PHE A 48 1.34 -7.18 -5.16
CA PHE A 48 0.61 -6.84 -3.93
C PHE A 48 -0.40 -7.94 -3.58
N GLU A 49 -0.54 -8.21 -2.29
CA GLU A 49 -1.44 -9.23 -1.76
C GLU A 49 -2.03 -8.79 -0.42
N GLY A 50 -3.33 -8.97 -0.24
CA GLY A 50 -4.06 -8.57 0.95
C GLY A 50 -4.28 -7.07 1.03
N THR A 51 -4.44 -6.58 2.26
CA THR A 51 -4.79 -5.19 2.54
C THR A 51 -3.67 -4.22 2.18
N ILE A 52 -4.04 -3.11 1.57
CA ILE A 52 -3.17 -1.95 1.35
C ILE A 52 -3.85 -0.69 1.89
N VAL A 53 -3.06 0.18 2.50
CA VAL A 53 -3.49 1.49 2.99
C VAL A 53 -2.50 2.55 2.52
N HIS A 54 -3.03 3.60 1.90
CA HIS A 54 -2.27 4.80 1.58
C HIS A 54 -2.67 5.92 2.54
N PHE A 55 -1.66 6.64 3.00
CA PHE A 55 -1.82 7.69 4.01
C PHE A 55 -1.37 9.03 3.45
N HIS A 56 -2.03 10.10 3.89
CA HIS A 56 -1.53 11.46 3.75
C HIS A 56 -0.34 11.66 4.70
N MET A 57 0.41 12.73 4.45
CA MET A 57 1.58 13.11 5.27
C MET A 57 1.22 13.46 6.73
N ASN A 58 -0.07 13.73 7.01
CA ASN A 58 -0.62 13.90 8.35
C ASN A 58 -0.99 12.58 9.06
N GLY A 59 -0.72 11.44 8.43
CA GLY A 59 -1.01 10.10 8.96
C GLY A 59 -2.44 9.61 8.78
N LYS A 60 -3.34 10.42 8.20
CA LYS A 60 -4.72 9.97 7.91
C LYS A 60 -4.75 9.13 6.64
N PRO A 61 -5.47 7.99 6.62
CA PRO A 61 -5.64 7.21 5.41
C PRO A 61 -6.49 7.95 4.38
N TYR A 62 -6.13 7.86 3.11
CA TYR A 62 -6.92 8.40 2.00
C TYR A 62 -7.36 7.35 0.98
N ILE A 63 -6.70 6.18 0.99
CA ILE A 63 -7.14 5.00 0.22
C ILE A 63 -6.97 3.76 1.09
N LYS A 64 -7.97 2.88 1.08
CA LYS A 64 -7.91 1.53 1.64
C LYS A 64 -8.52 0.54 0.66
N GLY A 65 -7.89 -0.60 0.49
CA GLY A 65 -8.41 -1.66 -0.37
C GLY A 65 -7.66 -2.95 -0.17
N GLN A 66 -7.96 -3.92 -1.02
CA GLN A 66 -7.25 -5.19 -1.05
C GLN A 66 -6.80 -5.55 -2.46
N TYR A 67 -5.67 -6.24 -2.50
CA TYR A 67 -5.17 -6.92 -3.69
C TYR A 67 -5.29 -8.44 -3.50
N LYS A 68 -5.60 -9.14 -4.59
CA LYS A 68 -5.56 -10.59 -4.68
C LYS A 68 -4.86 -10.98 -5.97
N ASN A 69 -3.76 -11.73 -5.88
CA ASN A 69 -2.91 -12.08 -7.02
C ASN A 69 -2.48 -10.83 -7.83
N GLY A 70 -2.13 -9.74 -7.13
CA GLY A 70 -1.71 -8.49 -7.76
C GLY A 70 -2.84 -7.63 -8.36
N LEU A 71 -4.10 -8.07 -8.29
CA LEU A 71 -5.25 -7.35 -8.85
C LEU A 71 -6.11 -6.73 -7.73
N LYS A 72 -6.66 -5.53 -7.96
CA LYS A 72 -7.64 -4.93 -7.05
C LYS A 72 -8.81 -5.90 -6.86
N GLU A 73 -9.20 -6.13 -5.61
CA GLU A 73 -10.30 -7.02 -5.24
C GLU A 73 -11.12 -6.40 -4.11
N GLY A 74 -12.45 -6.53 -4.20
CA GLY A 74 -13.37 -6.06 -3.18
C GLY A 74 -13.60 -4.55 -3.20
N GLU A 75 -14.07 -4.01 -2.08
CA GLU A 75 -14.32 -2.58 -1.92
C GLU A 75 -13.00 -1.81 -1.74
N TRP A 76 -12.84 -0.78 -2.56
CA TRP A 76 -11.81 0.24 -2.46
C TRP A 76 -12.45 1.51 -1.94
N LEU A 77 -12.00 1.96 -0.78
CA LEU A 77 -12.49 3.15 -0.09
C LEU A 77 -11.57 4.32 -0.33
N TYR A 78 -12.14 5.45 -0.74
CA TYR A 78 -11.46 6.72 -0.89
C TYR A 78 -11.98 7.66 0.20
N LEU A 79 -11.07 8.23 0.99
CA LEU A 79 -11.37 9.05 2.15
C LEU A 79 -10.87 10.47 1.91
N ASN A 80 -11.64 11.46 2.35
CA ASN A 80 -11.20 12.86 2.33
C ASN A 80 -10.21 13.16 3.47
N GLU A 81 -9.72 14.40 3.54
CA GLU A 81 -8.74 14.83 4.56
C GLU A 81 -9.24 14.72 6.02
N ASN A 82 -10.55 14.62 6.22
CA ASN A 82 -11.16 14.39 7.54
C ASN A 82 -11.24 12.89 7.90
N GLY A 83 -10.86 12.00 6.99
CA GLY A 83 -10.99 10.55 7.14
C GLY A 83 -12.41 10.05 6.89
N VAL A 84 -13.29 10.91 6.37
CA VAL A 84 -14.67 10.55 6.01
C VAL A 84 -14.66 9.95 4.61
N ARG A 85 -15.47 8.90 4.41
CA ARG A 85 -15.66 8.28 3.10
C ARG A 85 -16.17 9.32 2.11
N ASP A 86 -15.40 9.51 1.06
CA ASP A 86 -15.72 10.37 -0.07
C ASP A 86 -16.37 9.54 -1.18
N SER A 87 -15.75 8.42 -1.53
CA SER A 87 -16.27 7.50 -2.55
C SER A 87 -15.79 6.07 -2.33
N SER A 88 -16.36 5.14 -3.09
CA SER A 88 -15.94 3.76 -3.10
C SER A 88 -16.09 3.15 -4.49
N GLU A 89 -15.23 2.20 -4.80
CA GLU A 89 -15.30 1.40 -6.01
C GLU A 89 -15.25 -0.07 -5.62
N THR A 90 -16.00 -0.93 -6.30
CA THR A 90 -15.89 -2.38 -6.08
C THR A 90 -15.16 -3.00 -7.26
N TYR A 91 -14.12 -3.79 -7.00
CA TYR A 91 -13.37 -4.49 -8.02
C TYR A 91 -13.53 -6.00 -7.89
N ARG A 92 -13.50 -6.69 -9.03
CA ARG A 92 -13.39 -8.15 -9.10
C ARG A 92 -12.40 -8.53 -10.18
N TYR A 93 -11.36 -9.29 -9.82
CA TYR A 93 -10.27 -9.64 -10.74
C TYR A 93 -9.66 -8.40 -11.43
N GLY A 94 -9.53 -7.30 -10.69
CA GLY A 94 -9.00 -6.04 -11.21
C GLY A 94 -9.96 -5.21 -12.07
N ALA A 95 -11.16 -5.72 -12.41
CA ALA A 95 -12.16 -4.98 -13.17
C ALA A 95 -13.10 -4.21 -12.23
N LEU A 96 -13.34 -2.94 -12.54
CA LEU A 96 -14.35 -2.13 -11.85
C LEU A 96 -15.73 -2.73 -12.09
N LYS A 97 -16.42 -3.08 -11.01
CA LYS A 97 -17.82 -3.51 -11.04
C LYS A 97 -18.70 -2.27 -11.00
N LEU A 98 -19.29 -1.93 -12.13
CA LEU A 98 -20.37 -0.95 -12.21
C LEU A 98 -21.63 -1.57 -11.57
N GLN A 99 -22.36 -0.76 -10.80
CA GLN A 99 -23.68 -1.14 -10.27
C GLN A 99 -24.74 -1.02 -11.35
#